data_AF-A0A6M1YJ06-F1
#
_entry.id   AF-A0A6M1YJ06-F1
#
_cell.length_a   1.000
_cell.length_b   1.000
_cell.length_c   1.000
_cell.angle_alpha   90.00
_cell.angle_beta   90.00
_cell.angle_gamma   90.00
#
_symmetry.space_group_name_H-M   'P 1'
#
loop_
_entity.id
_entity.type
_entity.pdbx_description
1 polymer ?
#
loop_
_entity_poly.entity_id
_entity_poly.type
_entity_poly.pdbx_seq_one_letter_code
_entity_poly.pdbx_strand_id
1 'polypeptide(L)'
;MVNATANNPNLSSKQASSLLNDIDVTTMANPNAAKQLYEQFHKNDSETTATYFPEYGRAHFKNSNQEEGFDYNTTADGTTVYLPKENNPDTKEKTIPATFDHDLYQDARLETLLQIVCIYDPYNQVIIDPTGIGMSDATNKVLRFPGALQSEVTTAQEDPEMPRRYFKFRMRGYTSNYFTTNMMLENANKIYQSWINNGESIKFYHEIYRILPKQNEKTEEGINKGLDQLNQIIQQDEKATDTQTNLTQLIDANRTQITHYILTK
;
A
#
# COMPACT_ATOMS: atom_id res chain seq x y z
N MET A 1 12.43 -13.68 -13.50
CA MET A 1 13.22 -13.54 -12.26
C MET A 1 14.11 -12.32 -12.39
N VAL A 2 13.83 -11.25 -11.64
CA VAL A 2 14.72 -10.09 -11.56
C VAL A 2 15.95 -10.52 -10.77
N ASN A 3 17.14 -10.45 -11.39
CA ASN A 3 18.36 -10.90 -10.75
C ASN A 3 18.85 -9.82 -9.77
N ALA A 4 18.33 -9.85 -8.55
CA ALA A 4 18.62 -8.88 -7.48
C ALA A 4 20.10 -8.82 -7.04
N THR A 5 20.95 -9.69 -7.59
CA THR A 5 22.41 -9.70 -7.37
C THR A 5 23.17 -8.69 -8.24
N ALA A 6 22.54 -8.13 -9.28
CA ALA A 6 23.24 -7.28 -10.25
C ALA A 6 23.74 -5.94 -9.66
N ASN A 7 23.12 -5.45 -8.58
CA ASN A 7 23.42 -4.11 -8.02
C ASN A 7 24.14 -4.15 -6.67
N ASN A 8 24.41 -5.33 -6.11
CA ASN A 8 25.22 -5.47 -4.90
C ASN A 8 25.84 -6.88 -4.85
N PRO A 9 27.10 -7.07 -5.28
CA PRO A 9 27.73 -8.39 -5.39
C PRO A 9 27.89 -9.12 -4.04
N ASN A 10 27.59 -8.45 -2.93
CA ASN A 10 27.64 -9.00 -1.57
C ASN A 10 26.27 -9.45 -1.02
N LEU A 11 25.17 -9.22 -1.73
CA LEU A 11 23.86 -9.76 -1.35
C LEU A 11 23.70 -11.16 -1.95
N SER A 12 23.76 -12.19 -1.10
CA SER A 12 23.43 -13.55 -1.55
C SER A 12 21.99 -13.59 -2.07
N SER A 13 21.71 -14.47 -3.05
CA SER A 13 20.35 -14.67 -3.58
C SER A 13 19.31 -14.95 -2.47
N LYS A 14 19.74 -15.58 -1.38
CA LYS A 14 18.94 -15.84 -0.17
C LYS A 14 18.63 -14.57 0.65
N GLN A 15 19.56 -13.62 0.71
CA GLN A 15 19.33 -12.33 1.36
C GLN A 15 18.46 -11.42 0.50
N ALA A 16 18.66 -11.43 -0.82
CA ALA A 16 17.80 -10.69 -1.74
C ALA A 16 16.37 -11.24 -1.77
N SER A 17 16.18 -12.57 -1.73
CA SER A 17 14.86 -13.18 -1.63
C SER A 17 14.17 -12.86 -0.31
N SER A 18 14.92 -12.77 0.80
CA SER A 18 14.36 -12.37 2.11
C SER A 18 13.97 -10.88 2.21
N LEU A 19 14.44 -10.05 1.26
CA LEU A 19 14.13 -8.61 1.19
C LEU A 19 12.94 -8.31 0.26
N LEU A 20 12.57 -9.25 -0.62
CA LEU A 20 11.48 -9.17 -1.58
C LEU A 20 10.54 -10.36 -1.35
N ASN A 21 9.91 -10.39 -0.18
CA ASN A 21 9.02 -11.48 0.22
C ASN A 21 7.62 -11.35 -0.43
N ASP A 22 7.19 -10.12 -0.72
CA ASP A 22 5.89 -9.80 -1.33
C ASP A 22 6.11 -8.99 -2.61
N ILE A 23 5.74 -9.53 -3.77
CA ILE A 23 5.94 -8.90 -5.07
C ILE A 23 4.59 -8.71 -5.76
N ASP A 24 4.17 -7.46 -5.92
CA ASP A 24 3.05 -7.09 -6.76
C ASP A 24 3.53 -6.83 -8.19
N VAL A 25 3.00 -7.59 -9.15
CA VAL A 25 3.21 -7.40 -10.58
C VAL A 25 1.92 -6.86 -11.18
N THR A 26 2.02 -5.72 -11.84
CA THR A 26 0.93 -5.14 -12.62
C THR A 26 1.21 -5.32 -14.12
N THR A 27 0.23 -5.77 -14.89
CA THR A 27 0.37 -5.97 -16.34
C THR A 27 -0.71 -5.27 -17.14
N MET A 28 -0.33 -4.76 -18.31
CA MET A 28 -1.22 -4.28 -19.38
C MET A 28 -1.62 -5.40 -20.36
N ALA A 29 -1.17 -6.64 -20.11
CA ALA A 29 -1.59 -7.77 -20.92
C ALA A 29 -3.11 -7.97 -20.80
N ASN A 30 -3.67 -8.77 -21.72
CA ASN A 30 -5.07 -9.14 -21.72
C ASN A 30 -5.60 -9.41 -20.29
N PRO A 31 -6.83 -8.99 -19.90
CA PRO A 31 -7.42 -9.26 -18.58
C PRO A 31 -7.42 -10.73 -18.13
N ASN A 32 -7.22 -11.67 -19.05
CA ASN A 32 -7.03 -13.08 -18.76
C ASN A 32 -5.57 -13.48 -18.50
N ALA A 33 -4.61 -12.56 -18.48
CA ALA A 33 -3.19 -12.83 -18.32
C ALA A 33 -2.91 -13.43 -16.93
N ALA A 34 -3.49 -12.85 -15.87
CA ALA A 34 -3.45 -13.45 -14.54
C ALA A 34 -3.99 -14.89 -14.54
N LYS A 35 -5.11 -15.13 -15.24
CA LYS A 35 -5.71 -16.47 -15.37
C LYS A 35 -4.81 -17.43 -16.16
N GLN A 36 -4.23 -16.99 -17.27
CA GLN A 36 -3.34 -17.81 -18.09
C GLN A 36 -2.07 -18.18 -17.34
N LEU A 37 -1.49 -17.24 -16.58
CA LEU A 37 -0.36 -17.51 -15.69
C LEU A 37 -0.76 -18.48 -14.58
N TYR A 38 -1.92 -18.28 -13.95
CA TYR A 38 -2.48 -19.22 -12.98
C TYR A 38 -2.56 -20.64 -13.57
N GLU A 39 -3.15 -20.79 -14.75
CA GLU A 39 -3.27 -22.09 -15.43
C GLU A 39 -1.92 -22.70 -15.82
N GLN A 40 -0.92 -21.88 -16.16
CA GLN A 40 0.44 -22.34 -16.49
C GLN A 40 1.20 -22.82 -15.25
N PHE A 41 1.18 -22.06 -14.15
CA PHE A 41 1.83 -22.46 -12.90
C PHE A 41 1.16 -23.70 -12.29
N HIS A 42 -0.18 -23.73 -12.26
CA HIS A 42 -0.92 -24.85 -11.71
C HIS A 42 -0.68 -26.18 -12.46
N LYS A 43 -0.33 -26.10 -13.76
CA LYS A 43 -0.01 -27.30 -14.57
C LYS A 43 1.44 -27.76 -14.43
N ASN A 44 2.36 -26.86 -14.10
CA ASN A 44 3.80 -27.12 -14.28
C ASN A 44 4.61 -27.08 -12.97
N ASP A 45 4.02 -26.62 -11.86
CA ASP A 45 4.73 -26.48 -10.59
C ASP A 45 3.89 -27.00 -9.42
N SER A 46 4.30 -28.14 -8.86
CA SER A 46 3.64 -28.75 -7.69
C SER A 46 4.02 -28.10 -6.36
N GLU A 47 5.03 -27.22 -6.33
CA GLU A 47 5.55 -26.60 -5.10
C GLU A 47 4.98 -25.20 -4.86
N THR A 48 4.24 -24.65 -5.82
CA THR A 48 3.61 -23.34 -5.77
C THR A 48 2.09 -23.50 -5.63
N THR A 49 1.53 -22.97 -4.54
CA THR A 49 0.08 -22.79 -4.44
C THR A 49 -0.31 -21.56 -5.23
N ALA A 50 -1.33 -21.68 -6.07
CA ALA A 50 -1.86 -20.58 -6.86
C ALA A 50 -3.35 -20.43 -6.56
N THR A 51 -3.81 -19.19 -6.41
CA THR A 51 -5.22 -18.85 -6.18
C THR A 51 -5.62 -17.76 -7.16
N TYR A 52 -6.69 -17.98 -7.94
CA TYR A 52 -7.20 -17.00 -8.87
C TYR A 52 -8.45 -16.30 -8.31
N PHE A 53 -8.44 -14.98 -8.33
CA PHE A 53 -9.54 -14.11 -7.91
C PHE A 53 -10.16 -13.44 -9.16
N PRO A 54 -11.12 -14.10 -9.83
CA PRO A 54 -11.68 -13.63 -11.09
C PRO A 54 -12.32 -12.23 -11.00
N GLU A 55 -12.91 -11.90 -9.85
CA GLU A 55 -13.56 -10.62 -9.58
C GLU A 55 -12.59 -9.43 -9.57
N TYR A 56 -11.30 -9.70 -9.37
CA TYR A 56 -10.24 -8.69 -9.34
C TYR A 56 -9.23 -8.83 -10.48
N GLY A 57 -9.42 -9.82 -11.38
CA GLY A 57 -8.42 -10.12 -12.41
C GLY A 57 -7.02 -10.41 -11.85
N ARG A 58 -6.95 -10.96 -10.62
CA ARG A 58 -5.72 -11.17 -9.85
C ARG A 58 -5.45 -12.66 -9.67
N ALA A 59 -4.19 -13.05 -9.76
CA ALA A 59 -3.73 -14.36 -9.33
C ALA A 59 -2.65 -14.20 -8.24
N HIS A 60 -2.85 -14.86 -7.11
CA HIS A 60 -1.86 -14.93 -6.03
C HIS A 60 -1.10 -16.25 -6.13
N PHE A 61 0.22 -16.20 -6.02
CA PHE A 61 1.09 -17.36 -6.10
C PHE A 61 2.00 -17.41 -4.89
N LYS A 62 2.09 -18.55 -4.22
CA LYS A 62 2.94 -18.71 -3.05
C LYS A 62 3.74 -20.01 -3.15
N ASN A 63 5.06 -19.90 -3.15
CA ASN A 63 5.91 -21.07 -3.05
C ASN A 63 5.96 -21.54 -1.58
N SER A 64 5.99 -22.85 -1.36
CA SER A 64 6.13 -23.46 -0.03
C SER A 64 7.36 -22.98 0.78
N ASN A 65 8.40 -22.50 0.09
CA ASN A 65 9.62 -21.97 0.70
C ASN A 65 9.63 -20.45 0.92
N GLN A 66 8.54 -19.75 0.60
CA GLN A 66 8.39 -18.31 0.80
C GLN A 66 7.32 -18.01 1.85
N GLU A 67 7.61 -17.08 2.77
CA GLU A 67 6.63 -16.63 3.79
C GLU A 67 5.48 -15.84 3.16
N GLU A 68 5.78 -15.01 2.17
CA GLU A 68 4.84 -14.18 1.40
C GLU A 68 4.91 -14.59 -0.10
N GLY A 69 3.82 -14.32 -0.84
CA GLY A 69 3.67 -14.75 -2.24
C GLY A 69 4.04 -13.67 -3.25
N PHE A 70 3.79 -13.90 -4.53
CA PHE A 70 3.72 -12.84 -5.52
C PHE A 70 2.30 -12.74 -6.07
N ASP A 71 1.86 -11.51 -6.26
CA ASP A 71 0.55 -11.17 -6.79
C ASP A 71 0.68 -10.68 -8.22
N TYR A 72 -0.10 -11.27 -9.11
CA TYR A 72 -0.18 -10.86 -10.49
C TYR A 72 -1.54 -10.21 -10.73
N ASN A 73 -1.52 -8.88 -10.76
CA ASN A 73 -2.67 -8.04 -10.98
C ASN A 73 -2.76 -7.69 -12.47
N THR A 74 -3.91 -7.97 -13.09
CA THR A 74 -4.21 -7.39 -14.39
C THR A 74 -4.93 -6.08 -14.13
N THR A 75 -4.42 -4.96 -14.62
CA THR A 75 -5.12 -3.68 -14.48
C THR A 75 -6.44 -3.76 -15.22
N ALA A 76 -7.53 -3.90 -14.46
CA ALA A 76 -8.81 -3.39 -14.87
C ALA A 76 -8.82 -1.92 -14.46
N ASP A 77 -9.16 -1.00 -15.37
CA ASP A 77 -9.67 0.29 -14.94
C ASP A 77 -10.75 0.01 -13.90
N GLY A 78 -10.70 0.69 -12.74
CA GLY A 78 -11.45 0.35 -11.53
C GLY A 78 -12.99 0.28 -11.64
N THR A 79 -13.52 0.31 -12.86
CA THR A 79 -14.91 0.18 -13.27
C THR A 79 -15.23 -1.06 -14.12
N THR A 80 -14.25 -1.84 -14.59
CA THR A 80 -14.48 -2.76 -15.72
C THR A 80 -14.31 -4.22 -15.35
N VAL A 81 -15.39 -4.81 -14.84
CA VAL A 81 -15.55 -6.27 -14.85
C VAL A 81 -16.44 -6.73 -16.02
N TYR A 82 -17.06 -5.82 -16.79
CA TYR A 82 -17.99 -6.19 -17.87
C TYR A 82 -18.08 -5.22 -19.07
N LEU A 83 -16.99 -4.57 -19.51
CA LEU A 83 -17.07 -3.80 -20.76
C LEU A 83 -17.07 -4.73 -21.99
N PRO A 84 -17.88 -4.43 -23.01
CA PRO A 84 -17.80 -5.08 -24.33
C PRO A 84 -16.38 -4.95 -24.87
N LYS A 85 -15.86 -6.01 -25.49
CA LYS A 85 -14.57 -5.95 -26.19
C LYS A 85 -14.69 -5.03 -27.40
N GLU A 86 -13.82 -4.03 -27.49
CA GLU A 86 -13.70 -3.12 -28.63
C GLU A 86 -12.52 -3.52 -29.50
N ASN A 87 -12.51 -3.08 -30.76
CA ASN A 87 -11.37 -3.31 -31.64
C ASN A 87 -10.27 -2.30 -31.30
N ASN A 88 -9.10 -2.78 -30.87
CA ASN A 88 -7.93 -1.94 -30.68
C ASN A 88 -7.52 -1.30 -32.03
N PRO A 89 -7.34 0.03 -32.11
CA PRO A 89 -7.07 0.72 -33.37
C PRO A 89 -5.71 0.35 -33.97
N ASP A 90 -4.73 -0.02 -33.15
CA ASP A 90 -3.37 -0.36 -33.55
C ASP A 90 -3.22 -1.84 -33.91
N THR A 91 -3.81 -2.74 -33.11
CA THR A 91 -3.64 -4.19 -33.28
C THR A 91 -4.79 -4.86 -34.05
N LYS A 92 -5.93 -4.18 -34.21
CA LYS A 92 -7.19 -4.70 -34.79
C LYS A 92 -7.81 -5.88 -34.04
N GLU A 93 -7.29 -6.24 -32.87
CA GLU A 93 -7.83 -7.32 -32.04
C GLU A 93 -8.96 -6.83 -31.14
N LYS A 94 -9.92 -7.73 -30.83
CA LYS A 94 -10.98 -7.46 -29.86
C LYS A 94 -10.43 -7.53 -28.43
N THR A 95 -10.16 -6.38 -27.83
CA THR A 95 -9.65 -6.25 -26.47
C THR A 95 -10.70 -5.60 -25.58
N ILE A 96 -10.73 -5.95 -24.29
CA ILE A 96 -11.40 -5.08 -23.32
C ILE A 96 -10.65 -3.74 -23.36
N PRO A 97 -11.32 -2.58 -23.37
CA PRO A 97 -10.64 -1.30 -23.30
C PRO A 97 -9.82 -1.27 -22.01
N ALA A 98 -8.53 -1.60 -22.09
CA ALA A 98 -7.60 -1.28 -21.03
C ALA A 98 -7.28 0.19 -21.24
N THR A 99 -7.89 1.07 -20.45
CA THR A 99 -7.59 2.50 -20.51
C THR A 99 -6.22 2.73 -19.88
N PHE A 100 -5.17 2.33 -20.59
CA PHE A 100 -3.97 3.14 -20.66
C PHE A 100 -4.19 4.25 -21.70
N ASP A 101 -5.36 4.88 -21.66
CA ASP A 101 -5.66 6.02 -22.51
C ASP A 101 -5.04 7.27 -21.84
N HIS A 102 -3.72 7.32 -21.99
CA HIS A 102 -2.90 8.53 -22.12
C HIS A 102 -2.42 9.27 -20.88
N ASP A 103 -2.55 8.76 -19.66
CA ASP A 103 -1.94 9.43 -18.52
C ASP A 103 -1.49 8.48 -17.40
N LEU A 104 -0.29 7.88 -17.57
CA LEU A 104 0.45 7.16 -16.53
C LEU A 104 0.51 7.92 -15.19
N TYR A 105 0.54 9.25 -15.29
CA TYR A 105 0.53 10.10 -14.12
C TYR A 105 -0.85 10.06 -13.44
N GLN A 106 -1.98 10.01 -14.15
CA GLN A 106 -3.31 9.83 -13.52
C GLN A 106 -3.50 8.45 -12.89
N ASP A 107 -3.09 7.38 -13.56
CA ASP A 107 -3.24 6.01 -13.02
C ASP A 107 -2.38 5.82 -11.77
N ALA A 108 -1.11 6.25 -11.83
CA ALA A 108 -0.28 6.32 -10.64
C ALA A 108 -0.95 7.23 -9.60
N ARG A 109 -1.40 8.43 -9.95
CA ARG A 109 -2.02 9.41 -9.03
C ARG A 109 -3.24 8.89 -8.27
N LEU A 110 -4.06 8.03 -8.88
CA LEU A 110 -5.23 7.41 -8.23
C LEU A 110 -4.85 6.27 -7.28
N GLU A 111 -3.77 5.53 -7.54
CA GLU A 111 -3.24 4.49 -6.65
C GLU A 111 -2.24 5.03 -5.57
N THR A 112 -1.67 6.22 -5.79
CA THR A 112 -0.48 6.79 -5.09
C THR A 112 -0.77 7.75 -3.94
N LEU A 113 -1.96 7.73 -3.34
CA LEU A 113 -2.31 8.80 -2.40
C LEU A 113 -1.28 8.94 -1.23
N LEU A 114 -0.49 7.91 -0.90
CA LEU A 114 0.72 7.98 -0.04
C LEU A 114 1.88 7.04 -0.44
N GLN A 115 1.76 6.35 -1.58
CA GLN A 115 2.78 5.38 -2.02
C GLN A 115 3.74 6.05 -2.99
N ILE A 116 5.03 5.86 -2.78
CA ILE A 116 6.02 6.17 -3.80
C ILE A 116 5.88 5.13 -4.90
N VAL A 117 5.20 5.48 -5.99
CA VAL A 117 5.11 4.60 -7.15
C VAL A 117 6.27 4.87 -8.07
N CYS A 118 7.14 3.89 -8.15
CA CYS A 118 8.17 3.74 -9.14
C CYS A 118 7.89 2.41 -9.83
N ILE A 119 7.52 2.44 -11.11
CA ILE A 119 7.23 1.24 -11.87
C ILE A 119 8.55 0.73 -12.44
N TYR A 120 8.96 -0.47 -12.07
CA TYR A 120 10.11 -1.10 -12.71
C TYR A 120 9.64 -1.81 -13.99
N ASP A 121 10.14 -1.38 -15.14
CA ASP A 121 9.96 -2.09 -16.41
C ASP A 121 11.08 -3.13 -16.56
N PRO A 122 10.77 -4.44 -16.40
CA PRO A 122 11.79 -5.48 -16.48
C PRO A 122 12.31 -5.72 -17.90
N TYR A 123 11.58 -5.31 -18.95
CA TYR A 123 12.02 -5.50 -20.34
C TYR A 123 13.08 -4.49 -20.73
N ASN A 124 12.85 -3.23 -20.38
CA ASN A 124 13.79 -2.14 -20.65
C ASN A 124 14.80 -1.92 -19.51
N GLN A 125 14.62 -2.58 -18.37
CA GLN A 125 15.45 -2.44 -17.15
C GLN A 125 15.51 -1.00 -16.65
N VAL A 126 14.38 -0.29 -16.72
CA VAL A 126 14.26 1.11 -16.30
C VAL A 126 13.26 1.25 -15.17
N ILE A 127 13.47 2.27 -14.34
CA ILE A 127 12.48 2.74 -13.38
C ILE A 127 11.73 3.90 -14.03
N ILE A 128 10.40 3.78 -14.09
CA ILE A 128 9.48 4.80 -14.56
C ILE A 128 8.89 5.47 -13.33
N ASP A 129 9.17 6.76 -13.18
CA ASP A 129 8.54 7.64 -12.18
C ASP A 129 7.54 8.55 -12.89
N PRO A 130 6.27 8.15 -13.00
CA PRO A 130 5.27 8.94 -13.70
C PRO A 130 4.96 10.25 -12.98
N THR A 131 5.23 10.34 -11.68
CA THR A 131 4.98 11.54 -10.86
C THR A 131 6.07 12.60 -10.99
N GLY A 132 7.26 12.20 -11.45
CA GLY A 132 8.47 13.05 -11.49
C GLY A 132 9.05 13.40 -10.13
N ILE A 133 8.42 12.99 -9.03
CA ILE A 133 8.86 13.26 -7.65
C ILE A 133 9.01 11.99 -6.81
N GLY A 134 8.38 10.89 -7.21
CA GLY A 134 8.34 9.62 -6.49
C GLY A 134 9.73 9.08 -6.19
N MET A 135 10.62 9.03 -7.19
CA MET A 135 12.00 8.58 -6.98
C MET A 135 12.76 9.45 -5.96
N SER A 136 12.55 10.77 -6.02
CA SER A 136 13.15 11.71 -5.08
C SER A 136 12.60 11.49 -3.67
N ASP A 137 11.29 11.28 -3.54
CA ASP A 137 10.61 11.02 -2.27
C ASP A 137 10.98 9.68 -1.65
N ALA A 138 11.15 8.62 -2.45
CA ALA A 138 11.74 7.36 -1.97
C ALA A 138 13.15 7.55 -1.45
N THR A 139 13.99 8.22 -2.24
CA THR A 139 15.41 8.41 -1.90
C THR A 139 15.56 9.22 -0.61
N ASN A 140 14.76 10.28 -0.46
CA ASN A 140 14.81 11.19 0.68
C ASN A 140 13.89 10.79 1.84
N LYS A 141 13.15 9.67 1.71
CA LYS A 141 12.14 9.21 2.67
C LYS A 141 11.13 10.29 3.05
N VAL A 142 10.52 10.90 2.05
CA VAL A 142 9.50 11.94 2.22
C VAL A 142 8.15 11.39 1.78
N LEU A 143 7.12 11.62 2.59
CA LEU A 143 5.73 11.37 2.24
C LEU A 143 5.12 12.68 1.76
N ARG A 144 4.55 12.66 0.56
CA ARG A 144 3.79 13.77 0.02
C ARG A 144 2.49 13.25 -0.55
N PHE A 145 1.41 13.93 -0.23
CA PHE A 145 0.17 13.76 -0.96
C PHE A 145 0.31 14.45 -2.33
N PRO A 146 0.11 13.73 -3.44
CA PRO A 146 0.29 14.30 -4.78
C PRO A 146 -0.92 15.14 -5.26
N GLY A 147 -2.04 15.13 -4.53
CA GLY A 147 -3.30 15.69 -5.03
C GLY A 147 -3.26 17.20 -5.26
N ALA A 148 -3.42 17.60 -6.52
CA ALA A 148 -3.56 18.99 -6.96
C ALA A 148 -5.03 19.43 -7.12
N LEU A 149 -5.98 18.48 -7.11
CA LEU A 149 -7.41 18.73 -7.32
C LEU A 149 -8.20 18.52 -6.03
N GLN A 150 -9.16 19.41 -5.79
CA GLN A 150 -10.00 19.38 -4.58
C GLN A 150 -10.78 18.07 -4.42
N SER A 151 -11.24 17.46 -5.52
CA SER A 151 -11.95 16.18 -5.50
C SER A 151 -11.11 15.04 -4.94
N GLU A 152 -9.80 15.03 -5.23
CA GLU A 152 -8.87 14.00 -4.76
C GLU A 152 -8.57 14.17 -3.27
N VAL A 153 -8.46 15.43 -2.82
CA VAL A 153 -8.36 15.75 -1.39
C VAL A 153 -9.59 15.22 -0.66
N THR A 154 -10.79 15.41 -1.20
CA THR A 154 -12.03 14.89 -0.60
C THR A 154 -12.03 13.37 -0.52
N THR A 155 -11.72 12.66 -1.61
CA THR A 155 -11.65 11.18 -1.60
C THR A 155 -10.62 10.68 -0.60
N ALA A 156 -9.44 11.30 -0.56
CA ALA A 156 -8.39 10.93 0.39
C ALA A 156 -8.77 11.22 1.85
N GLN A 157 -9.59 12.24 2.11
CA GLN A 157 -10.12 12.59 3.44
C GLN A 157 -11.24 11.66 3.93
N GLU A 158 -11.73 10.76 3.07
CA GLU A 158 -12.76 9.78 3.42
C GLU A 158 -12.20 8.36 3.49
N ASP A 159 -11.01 8.11 2.94
CA ASP A 159 -10.36 6.81 2.96
C ASP A 159 -9.67 6.53 4.33
N PRO A 160 -10.11 5.51 5.09
CA PRO A 160 -9.48 5.13 6.36
C PRO A 160 -8.08 4.53 6.19
N GLU A 161 -7.73 3.99 5.01
CA GLU A 161 -6.41 3.41 4.78
C GLU A 161 -5.31 4.48 4.73
N MET A 162 -5.69 5.70 4.38
CA MET A 162 -4.77 6.80 4.14
C MET A 162 -4.01 7.20 5.41
N PRO A 163 -4.67 7.57 6.53
CA PRO A 163 -3.95 7.84 7.77
C PRO A 163 -3.15 6.64 8.28
N ARG A 164 -3.65 5.41 8.11
CA ARG A 164 -2.92 4.19 8.48
C ARG A 164 -1.60 4.09 7.72
N ARG A 165 -1.63 4.18 6.39
CA ARG A 165 -0.42 4.09 5.55
C ARG A 165 0.55 5.21 5.92
N TYR A 166 0.03 6.43 6.12
CA TYR A 166 0.82 7.59 6.53
C TYR A 166 1.60 7.31 7.83
N PHE A 167 0.90 6.98 8.91
CA PHE A 167 1.54 6.74 10.21
C PHE A 167 2.47 5.53 10.18
N LYS A 168 2.11 4.47 9.44
CA LYS A 168 2.99 3.30 9.24
C LYS A 168 4.33 3.69 8.63
N PHE A 169 4.35 4.56 7.61
CA PHE A 169 5.60 5.01 7.00
C PHE A 169 6.34 6.04 7.87
N ARG A 170 5.62 6.94 8.56
CA ARG A 170 6.25 7.81 9.57
C ARG A 170 6.95 7.00 10.67
N MET A 171 6.33 5.92 11.16
CA MET A 171 6.92 4.97 12.13
C MET A 171 8.17 4.26 11.58
N ARG A 172 8.34 4.19 10.26
CA ARG A 172 9.55 3.68 9.57
C ARG A 172 10.61 4.76 9.32
N GLY A 173 10.42 5.97 9.85
CA GLY A 173 11.35 7.08 9.76
C GLY A 173 11.22 7.93 8.50
N TYR A 174 10.07 7.89 7.82
CA TYR A 174 9.77 8.85 6.77
C TYR A 174 9.38 10.20 7.38
N THR A 175 9.74 11.28 6.70
CA THR A 175 9.28 12.65 6.99
C THR A 175 8.10 13.01 6.09
N SER A 176 7.49 14.16 6.32
CA SER A 176 6.34 14.64 5.54
C SER A 176 6.37 16.16 5.45
N ASN A 177 5.73 16.72 4.42
CA ASN A 177 5.48 18.15 4.37
C ASN A 177 4.26 18.54 5.23
N TYR A 178 4.19 19.83 5.59
CA TYR A 178 3.13 20.38 6.46
C TYR A 178 1.71 20.09 5.94
N PHE A 179 1.48 20.26 4.62
CA PHE A 179 0.17 20.03 4.01
C PHE A 179 -0.29 18.58 4.18
N THR A 180 0.56 17.61 3.81
CA THR A 180 0.28 16.18 3.93
C THR A 180 0.08 15.79 5.39
N THR A 181 0.94 16.28 6.29
CA THR A 181 0.79 16.07 7.74
C THR A 181 -0.59 16.48 8.24
N ASN A 182 -1.00 17.73 7.99
CA ASN A 182 -2.26 18.23 8.55
C ASN A 182 -3.46 17.49 7.98
N MET A 183 -3.46 17.25 6.67
CA MET A 183 -4.55 16.51 6.04
C MET A 183 -4.68 15.10 6.62
N MET A 184 -3.57 14.39 6.86
CA MET A 184 -3.61 13.06 7.47
C MET A 184 -4.04 13.09 8.94
N LEU A 185 -3.62 14.09 9.70
CA LEU A 185 -4.03 14.25 11.10
C LEU A 185 -5.53 14.55 11.21
N GLU A 186 -6.05 15.48 10.41
CA GLU A 186 -7.46 15.83 10.37
C GLU A 186 -8.32 14.62 9.97
N ASN A 187 -7.88 13.91 8.92
CA ASN A 187 -8.56 12.71 8.45
C ASN A 187 -8.57 11.61 9.55
N ALA A 188 -7.41 11.31 10.15
CA ALA A 188 -7.30 10.35 11.25
C ALA A 188 -8.24 10.69 12.40
N ASN A 189 -8.24 11.95 12.83
CA ASN A 189 -9.06 12.39 13.94
C ASN A 189 -10.56 12.25 13.63
N LYS A 190 -10.99 12.65 12.42
CA LYS A 190 -12.38 12.50 11.98
C LYS A 190 -12.82 11.03 11.94
N ILE A 191 -12.05 10.16 11.29
CA ILE A 191 -12.40 8.75 11.10
C ILE A 191 -12.36 8.00 12.43
N TYR A 192 -11.28 8.12 13.19
CA TYR A 192 -11.08 7.34 14.40
C TYR A 192 -12.04 7.74 15.52
N GLN A 193 -12.32 9.05 15.68
CA GLN A 193 -13.36 9.48 16.62
C GLN A 193 -14.74 8.98 16.20
N SER A 194 -15.07 9.04 14.91
CA SER A 194 -16.35 8.53 14.38
C SER A 194 -16.55 7.05 14.74
N TRP A 195 -15.54 6.20 14.50
CA TRP A 195 -15.62 4.78 14.86
C TRP A 195 -15.81 4.56 16.35
N ILE A 196 -15.09 5.28 17.21
CA ILE A 196 -15.26 5.17 18.66
C ILE A 196 -16.67 5.58 19.08
N ASN A 197 -17.15 6.73 18.61
CA ASN A 197 -18.47 7.26 18.96
C ASN A 197 -19.63 6.38 18.47
N ASN A 198 -19.42 5.66 17.36
CA ASN A 198 -20.39 4.74 16.77
C ASN A 198 -20.28 3.30 17.29
N GLY A 199 -19.42 3.03 18.29
CA GLY A 199 -19.23 1.69 18.85
C GLY A 199 -18.44 0.72 17.96
N GLU A 200 -17.78 1.22 16.92
CA GLU A 200 -16.95 0.46 15.98
C GLU A 200 -15.46 0.43 16.40
N SER A 201 -15.20 0.45 17.71
CA SER A 201 -13.84 0.57 18.28
C SER A 201 -12.86 -0.51 17.81
N ILE A 202 -13.35 -1.70 17.44
CA ILE A 202 -12.53 -2.78 16.86
C ILE A 202 -11.85 -2.33 15.56
N LYS A 203 -12.51 -1.51 14.72
CA LYS A 203 -11.90 -0.96 13.50
C LYS A 203 -10.72 -0.07 13.84
N PHE A 204 -10.90 0.81 14.83
CA PHE A 204 -9.82 1.66 15.33
C PHE A 204 -8.64 0.83 15.87
N TYR A 205 -8.88 -0.18 16.69
CA TYR A 205 -7.80 -1.04 17.23
C TYR A 205 -7.07 -1.79 16.12
N HIS A 206 -7.80 -2.27 15.11
CA HIS A 206 -7.21 -2.91 13.94
C HIS A 206 -6.29 -1.98 13.17
N GLU A 207 -6.70 -0.73 12.95
CA GLU A 207 -5.86 0.24 12.24
C GLU A 207 -4.60 0.59 13.03
N ILE A 208 -4.70 0.76 14.35
CA ILE A 208 -3.52 0.96 15.21
C ILE A 208 -2.58 -0.24 15.15
N TYR A 209 -3.11 -1.46 15.25
CA TYR A 209 -2.33 -2.69 15.07
C TYR A 209 -1.54 -2.69 13.76
N ARG A 210 -2.16 -2.28 12.65
CA ARG A 210 -1.49 -2.23 11.33
C ARG A 210 -0.44 -1.12 11.18
N ILE A 211 -0.48 -0.10 12.04
CA ILE A 211 0.49 1.01 12.08
C ILE A 211 1.76 0.58 12.82
N LEU A 212 1.62 -0.16 13.93
CA LEU A 212 2.74 -0.49 14.80
C LEU A 212 3.78 -1.39 14.09
N PRO A 213 5.07 -1.28 14.47
CA PRO A 213 6.10 -2.17 13.93
C PRO A 213 5.88 -3.62 14.39
N LYS A 214 5.84 -4.58 13.45
CA LYS A 214 5.70 -6.03 13.73
C LYS A 214 6.63 -6.57 14.82
N GLN A 215 7.85 -6.02 14.92
CA GLN A 215 8.84 -6.41 15.93
C GLN A 215 8.42 -6.12 17.38
N ASN A 216 7.44 -5.22 17.58
CA ASN A 216 6.95 -4.77 18.87
C ASN A 216 5.66 -5.51 19.32
N GLU A 217 5.04 -6.32 18.46
CA GLU A 217 3.66 -6.82 18.64
C GLU A 217 3.52 -8.04 19.56
N LYS A 218 4.62 -8.53 20.18
CA LYS A 218 4.61 -9.79 20.93
C LYS A 218 4.59 -9.65 22.45
N THR A 219 4.66 -8.42 22.97
CA THR A 219 4.65 -8.15 24.41
C THR A 219 3.90 -6.86 24.69
N GLU A 220 3.29 -6.76 25.87
CA GLU A 220 2.66 -5.52 26.32
C GLU A 220 3.63 -4.33 26.34
N GLU A 221 4.88 -4.55 26.77
CA GLU A 221 5.93 -3.53 26.77
C GLU A 221 6.25 -3.05 25.35
N GLY A 222 6.41 -3.97 24.40
CA GLY A 222 6.66 -3.64 23.00
C GLY A 222 5.51 -2.83 22.39
N ILE A 223 4.26 -3.24 22.63
CA ILE A 223 3.08 -2.53 22.14
C ILE A 223 3.02 -1.12 22.72
N ASN A 224 3.18 -0.97 24.04
CA ASN A 224 3.16 0.34 24.69
C ASN A 224 4.27 1.26 24.16
N LYS A 225 5.49 0.74 23.97
CA LYS A 225 6.58 1.48 23.33
C LYS A 225 6.23 1.91 21.91
N GLY A 226 5.56 1.06 21.14
CA GLY A 226 5.07 1.41 19.81
C GLY A 226 4.03 2.53 19.81
N LEU A 227 3.09 2.50 20.78
CA LEU A 227 2.09 3.56 20.95
C LEU A 227 2.72 4.89 21.37
N ASP A 228 3.74 4.85 22.24
CA ASP A 228 4.48 6.05 22.64
C ASP A 228 5.22 6.68 21.45
N GLN A 229 5.84 5.85 20.61
CA GLN A 229 6.47 6.30 19.36
C GLN A 229 5.45 6.91 18.40
N LEU A 230 4.26 6.32 18.27
CA LEU A 230 3.18 6.87 17.44
C LEU A 230 2.72 8.24 17.96
N ASN A 231 2.51 8.38 19.27
CA ASN A 231 2.17 9.67 19.87
C ASN A 231 3.26 10.72 19.66
N GLN A 232 4.54 10.35 19.77
CA GLN A 232 5.66 11.25 19.46
C GLN A 232 5.60 11.71 18.00
N ILE A 233 5.34 10.82 17.05
CA ILE A 233 5.19 11.18 15.63
C ILE A 233 4.01 12.11 15.40
N ILE A 234 2.88 11.88 16.05
CA ILE A 234 1.71 12.76 15.97
C ILE A 234 2.08 14.18 16.48
N GLN A 235 2.94 14.28 17.49
CA GLN A 235 3.35 15.53 18.12
C GLN A 235 4.58 16.21 17.49
N GLN A 236 5.31 15.53 16.59
CA GLN A 236 6.62 15.98 16.08
C GLN A 236 6.56 17.24 15.20
N ASP A 237 5.41 17.60 14.65
CA ASP A 237 5.28 18.73 13.71
C ASP A 237 4.85 20.01 14.47
N GLU A 238 5.64 21.08 14.34
CA GLU A 238 5.89 22.21 15.29
C GLU A 238 4.70 23.05 15.82
N LYS A 239 3.45 22.73 15.47
CA LYS A 239 2.28 23.38 16.07
C LYS A 239 1.36 22.31 16.61
N ALA A 240 1.46 22.05 17.92
CA ALA A 240 0.47 21.29 18.66
C ALA A 240 -0.93 21.88 18.39
N THR A 241 -1.65 21.25 17.46
CA THR A 241 -3.04 21.58 17.12
C THR A 241 -3.99 20.82 18.05
N ASP A 242 -5.21 21.31 18.19
CA ASP A 242 -6.28 20.58 18.88
C ASP A 242 -6.44 19.17 18.28
N THR A 243 -6.25 19.02 16.96
CA THR A 243 -6.27 17.73 16.26
C THR A 243 -5.22 16.75 16.78
N GLN A 244 -3.96 17.17 16.94
CA GLN A 244 -2.90 16.30 17.47
C GLN A 244 -3.19 15.91 18.92
N THR A 245 -3.62 16.88 19.74
CA THR A 245 -3.99 16.65 21.14
C THR A 245 -5.11 15.62 21.24
N ASN A 246 -6.18 15.80 20.47
CA ASN A 246 -7.32 14.89 20.44
C ASN A 246 -6.92 13.48 20.01
N LEU A 247 -6.07 13.34 18.97
CA LEU A 247 -5.66 12.04 18.47
C LEU A 247 -4.79 11.28 19.48
N THR A 248 -3.83 11.96 20.12
CA THR A 248 -3.01 11.34 21.18
C THR A 248 -3.85 10.95 22.39
N GLN A 249 -4.79 11.80 22.82
CA GLN A 249 -5.73 11.48 23.90
C GLN A 249 -6.62 10.30 23.55
N LEU A 250 -7.09 10.19 22.30
CA LEU A 250 -7.90 9.06 21.83
C LEU A 250 -7.12 7.75 21.91
N ILE A 251 -5.85 7.75 21.47
CA ILE A 251 -4.96 6.58 21.57
C ILE A 251 -4.74 6.21 23.04
N ASP A 252 -4.41 7.18 23.89
CA ASP A 252 -4.11 6.93 25.30
C ASP A 252 -5.35 6.47 26.09
N ALA A 253 -6.52 7.04 25.84
CA ALA A 253 -7.77 6.63 26.48
C ALA A 253 -8.18 5.18 26.13
N ASN A 254 -7.72 4.66 24.99
CA ASN A 254 -8.02 3.31 24.52
C ASN A 254 -6.81 2.37 24.59
N ARG A 255 -5.70 2.79 25.20
CA ARG A 255 -4.42 2.07 25.21
C ARG A 255 -4.55 0.63 25.69
N THR A 256 -5.25 0.41 26.81
CA THR A 256 -5.45 -0.93 27.37
C THR A 256 -6.20 -1.85 26.41
N GLN A 257 -7.25 -1.35 25.76
CA GLN A 257 -8.05 -2.11 24.81
C GLN A 257 -7.29 -2.40 23.52
N ILE A 258 -6.50 -1.44 23.02
CA ILE A 258 -5.59 -1.64 21.89
C ILE A 258 -4.60 -2.76 22.22
N THR A 259 -3.92 -2.68 23.36
CA THR A 259 -2.94 -3.68 23.79
C THR A 259 -3.57 -5.06 23.93
N HIS A 260 -4.74 -5.15 24.57
CA HIS A 260 -5.47 -6.41 24.69
C HIS A 260 -5.86 -6.99 23.32
N TYR A 261 -6.33 -6.15 22.39
CA TYR A 261 -6.68 -6.56 21.04
C TYR A 261 -5.46 -7.15 20.31
N ILE A 262 -4.30 -6.47 20.37
CA ILE A 262 -3.10 -6.92 19.67
C ILE A 262 -2.57 -8.24 20.24
N LEU A 263 -2.55 -8.40 21.57
CA LEU A 263 -2.07 -9.63 22.21
C LEU A 263 -2.95 -10.86 21.94
N THR A 264 -4.18 -10.66 21.45
CA THR A 264 -5.15 -11.73 21.16
C THR A 264 -5.32 -12.02 19.67
N LYS A 265 -4.54 -11.35 18.80
CA LYS A 265 -4.49 -11.62 17.36
C LYS A 265 -3.35 -12.55 16.98
#